data_AF-A0A965TZ36-F1
#
_entry.id   AF-A0A965TZ36-F1
#
_cell.length_a   1.000
_cell.length_b   1.000
_cell.length_c   1.000
_cell.angle_alpha   90.00
_cell.angle_beta   90.00
_cell.angle_gamma   90.00
#
_symmetry.space_group_name_H-M   'P 1'
#
loop_
_entity.id
_entity.type
_entity.pdbx_description
1 polymer ?
#
loop_
_entity_poly.entity_id
_entity_poly.type
_entity_poly.pdbx_seq_one_letter_code
_entity_poly.pdbx_strand_id
1 'polypeptide(L)'
;MSTYYLIASLPPLSVEQKTPLSVETFLHACEEQLAAHDATAARALMTQEASLHPFVVAWRDKETILRNAVAQQRARERGVESARWLRATEGCDLMIERQVEEAFQQTDPLRIERALDAIRWRVAEELAGVDPLAV
;
A
#
# COMPACT_ATOMS: atom_id res chain seq x y z
N MET A 1 -15.21 19.84 10.02
CA MET A 1 -14.26 18.82 9.55
C MET A 1 -14.37 17.66 10.52
N SER A 2 -14.72 16.46 10.04
CA SER A 2 -14.92 15.29 10.92
C SER A 2 -14.36 14.04 10.24
N THR A 3 -13.11 13.71 10.56
CA THR A 3 -12.45 12.48 10.11
C THR A 3 -13.24 11.23 10.49
N TYR A 4 -13.83 11.24 11.70
CA TYR A 4 -14.69 10.15 12.18
C TYR A 4 -15.91 9.93 11.29
N TYR A 5 -16.58 11.02 10.87
CA TYR A 5 -17.75 10.91 10.01
C TYR A 5 -17.38 10.36 8.63
N LEU A 6 -16.26 10.82 8.05
CA LEU A 6 -15.78 10.28 6.77
C LEU A 6 -15.53 8.77 6.89
N ILE A 7 -14.76 8.33 7.87
CA ILE A 7 -14.44 6.90 8.07
C ILE A 7 -15.73 6.08 8.24
N ALA A 8 -16.66 6.53 9.09
CA ALA A 8 -17.92 5.83 9.33
C ALA A 8 -18.87 5.80 8.11
N SER A 9 -18.71 6.74 7.17
CA SER A 9 -19.51 6.82 5.95
C SER A 9 -18.98 5.95 4.80
N LEU A 10 -17.72 5.50 4.89
CA LEU A 10 -17.09 4.71 3.83
C LEU A 10 -17.69 3.30 3.79
N PRO A 11 -17.99 2.77 2.59
CA PRO A 11 -18.42 1.39 2.45
C PRO A 11 -17.28 0.44 2.83
N PRO A 12 -17.58 -0.75 3.38
CA PRO A 12 -16.56 -1.75 3.67
C PRO A 12 -15.85 -2.19 2.38
N LEU A 13 -14.54 -2.36 2.47
CA LEU A 13 -13.69 -2.82 1.37
C LEU A 13 -13.21 -4.24 1.63
N SER A 14 -13.15 -5.04 0.57
CA SER A 14 -12.58 -6.39 0.58
C SER A 14 -11.79 -6.61 -0.69
N VAL A 15 -10.64 -7.28 -0.57
CA VAL A 15 -9.72 -7.56 -1.69
C VAL A 15 -10.38 -8.39 -2.79
N GLU A 16 -11.31 -9.29 -2.46
CA GLU A 16 -11.95 -10.20 -3.42
C GLU A 16 -13.23 -9.62 -4.04
N GLN A 17 -13.69 -8.45 -3.59
CA GLN A 17 -14.94 -7.84 -4.05
C GLN A 17 -14.69 -6.62 -4.91
N LYS A 18 -15.63 -6.34 -5.81
CA LYS A 18 -15.60 -5.11 -6.62
C LYS A 18 -15.67 -3.91 -5.68
N THR A 19 -14.77 -2.94 -5.89
CA THR A 19 -14.74 -1.71 -5.10
C THR A 19 -16.09 -0.96 -5.22
N PRO A 20 -16.78 -0.71 -4.08
CA PRO A 20 -18.07 -0.01 -4.05
C PRO A 20 -17.96 1.51 -4.26
N LEU A 21 -16.74 2.04 -4.29
CA LEU A 21 -16.44 3.47 -4.36
C LEU A 21 -15.35 3.72 -5.41
N SER A 22 -15.50 4.74 -6.24
CA SER A 22 -14.46 5.16 -7.17
C SER A 22 -13.38 5.99 -6.46
N VAL A 23 -12.16 5.98 -7.00
CA VAL A 23 -11.05 6.78 -6.44
C VAL A 23 -11.38 8.27 -6.47
N GLU A 24 -12.00 8.75 -7.54
CA GLU A 24 -12.38 10.16 -7.70
C GLU A 24 -13.41 10.57 -6.65
N THR A 25 -14.41 9.72 -6.40
CA THR A 25 -15.45 9.97 -5.40
C THR A 25 -14.85 9.98 -3.99
N PHE A 26 -13.92 9.05 -3.71
CA PHE A 26 -13.20 9.02 -2.45
C PHE A 26 -12.36 10.29 -2.22
N LEU A 27 -11.58 10.71 -3.22
CA LEU A 27 -10.75 11.92 -3.12
C LEU A 27 -11.59 13.18 -2.92
N HIS A 28 -12.74 13.29 -3.61
CA HIS A 28 -13.66 14.40 -3.41
C HIS A 28 -14.19 14.45 -1.97
N ALA A 29 -14.59 13.30 -1.40
CA ALA A 29 -15.02 13.22 -0.01
C ALA A 29 -13.90 13.60 0.99
N CYS A 30 -12.65 13.22 0.70
CA CYS A 30 -11.49 13.65 1.49
C CYS A 30 -11.32 15.18 1.46
N GLU A 31 -11.42 15.80 0.28
CA GLU A 31 -11.29 17.26 0.12
C GLU A 31 -12.38 18.04 0.87
N GLU A 32 -13.62 17.55 0.88
CA GLU A 32 -14.74 18.20 1.56
C GLU A 32 -14.69 18.06 3.09
N GLN A 33 -14.20 16.93 3.60
CA GLN A 33 -14.39 16.56 5.01
C GLN A 33 -13.12 16.61 5.87
N LEU A 34 -11.93 16.43 5.28
CA LEU A 34 -10.65 16.36 5.98
C LEU A 34 -9.88 17.67 5.92
N ALA A 35 -8.99 17.88 6.90
CA ALA A 35 -8.05 18.99 6.87
C ALA A 35 -7.22 18.96 5.58
N ALA A 36 -6.82 20.14 5.08
CA ALA A 36 -6.07 20.25 3.81
C ALA A 36 -4.80 19.39 3.80
N HIS A 37 -4.12 19.25 4.95
CA HIS A 37 -2.96 18.38 5.09
C HIS A 37 -3.27 16.89 4.81
N ASP A 38 -4.38 16.39 5.32
CA ASP A 38 -4.78 14.98 5.16
C ASP A 38 -5.39 14.73 3.76
N ALA A 39 -6.19 15.68 3.26
CA ALA A 39 -6.76 15.59 1.91
C ALA A 39 -5.66 15.58 0.82
N THR A 40 -4.62 16.41 0.99
CA THR A 40 -3.46 16.40 0.08
C THR A 40 -2.64 15.12 0.19
N ALA A 41 -2.56 14.50 1.37
CA ALA A 41 -1.93 13.20 1.55
C ALA A 41 -2.67 12.09 0.79
N ALA A 42 -4.01 12.06 0.86
CA ALA A 42 -4.84 11.11 0.11
C ALA A 42 -4.63 11.25 -1.41
N ARG A 43 -4.60 12.49 -1.93
CA ARG A 43 -4.30 12.76 -3.35
C ARG A 43 -2.91 12.27 -3.72
N ALA A 44 -1.89 12.58 -2.92
CA ALA A 44 -0.51 12.21 -3.21
C ALA A 44 -0.32 10.68 -3.33
N LEU A 45 -1.07 9.87 -2.57
CA LEU A 45 -1.03 8.41 -2.71
C LEU A 45 -1.48 7.95 -4.11
N MET A 46 -2.44 8.65 -4.73
CA MET A 46 -2.98 8.30 -6.04
C MET A 46 -2.14 8.87 -7.19
N THR A 47 -1.70 10.12 -7.09
CA THR A 47 -0.99 10.81 -8.19
C THR A 47 0.53 10.58 -8.16
N GLN A 48 1.06 9.98 -7.10
CA GLN A 48 2.50 9.80 -6.87
C GLN A 48 3.27 11.13 -6.75
N GLU A 49 2.58 12.25 -6.50
CA GLU A 49 3.20 13.56 -6.25
C GLU A 49 4.04 13.58 -4.97
N ALA A 50 5.06 14.44 -4.91
CA ALA A 50 5.88 14.58 -3.71
C ALA A 50 5.02 14.99 -2.50
N SER A 51 5.21 14.31 -1.37
CA SER A 51 4.51 14.61 -0.12
C SER A 51 5.41 14.30 1.06
N LEU A 52 5.38 15.19 2.06
CA LEU A 52 6.09 15.03 3.33
C LEU A 52 5.16 14.48 4.43
N HIS A 53 3.91 14.15 4.09
CA HIS A 53 2.99 13.58 5.07
C HIS A 53 3.53 12.23 5.57
N PRO A 54 3.67 12.01 6.88
CA PRO A 54 4.34 10.81 7.42
C PRO A 54 3.77 9.49 6.91
N PHE A 55 2.44 9.38 6.82
CA PHE A 55 1.78 8.18 6.26
C PHE A 55 2.17 7.92 4.80
N VAL A 56 2.27 8.97 3.97
CA VAL A 56 2.61 8.83 2.54
C VAL A 56 4.05 8.38 2.38
N VAL A 57 4.95 8.94 3.17
CA VAL A 57 6.37 8.54 3.20
C VAL A 57 6.49 7.07 3.61
N ALA A 58 5.87 6.69 4.73
CA ALA A 58 5.92 5.32 5.25
C ALA A 58 5.32 4.30 4.27
N TRP A 59 4.15 4.59 3.69
CA TRP A 59 3.52 3.73 2.67
C TRP A 59 4.43 3.52 1.46
N ARG A 60 5.03 4.60 0.94
CA ARG A 60 5.91 4.53 -0.23
C ARG A 60 7.20 3.78 0.05
N ASP A 61 7.77 3.92 1.25
CA ASP A 61 8.93 3.14 1.66
C ASP A 61 8.61 1.64 1.66
N LYS A 62 7.51 1.23 2.31
CA LYS A 62 7.05 -0.17 2.34
C LYS A 62 6.74 -0.73 0.94
N GLU A 63 6.05 0.03 0.08
CA GLU A 63 5.78 -0.37 -1.30
C GLU A 63 7.08 -0.48 -2.12
N THR A 64 8.09 0.35 -1.84
CA THR A 64 9.40 0.27 -2.48
C THR A 64 10.16 -0.96 -2.02
N ILE A 65 10.15 -1.28 -0.72
CA ILE A 65 10.72 -2.53 -0.18
C ILE A 65 10.08 -3.75 -0.84
N LEU A 66 8.74 -3.79 -0.93
CA LEU A 66 8.01 -4.87 -1.60
C LEU A 66 8.43 -5.01 -3.06
N ARG A 67 8.46 -3.91 -3.82
CA ARG A 67 8.85 -3.92 -5.24
C ARG A 67 10.30 -4.33 -5.44
N ASN A 68 11.20 -3.92 -4.55
CA ASN A 68 12.60 -4.35 -4.56
C ASN A 68 12.70 -5.86 -4.34
N ALA A 69 12.01 -6.41 -3.34
CA ALA A 69 11.98 -7.85 -3.09
C ALA A 69 11.43 -8.63 -4.30
N VAL A 70 10.34 -8.15 -4.92
CA VAL A 70 9.79 -8.75 -6.15
C VAL A 70 10.79 -8.71 -7.30
N ALA A 71 11.48 -7.58 -7.49
CA ALA A 71 12.51 -7.45 -8.52
C ALA A 71 13.67 -8.42 -8.28
N GLN A 72 14.07 -8.63 -7.02
CA GLN A 72 15.09 -9.61 -6.65
C GLN A 72 14.64 -11.04 -6.98
N GLN A 73 13.42 -11.45 -6.63
CA GLN A 73 12.92 -12.79 -6.94
C GLN A 73 12.89 -13.05 -8.45
N ARG A 74 12.34 -12.11 -9.23
CA ARG A 74 12.31 -12.20 -10.70
C ARG A 74 13.72 -12.23 -11.32
N ALA A 75 14.69 -11.52 -10.74
CA ALA A 75 16.07 -11.53 -11.20
C ALA A 75 16.77 -12.87 -10.89
N ARG A 76 16.54 -13.44 -9.70
CA ARG A 76 17.04 -14.75 -9.27
C ARG A 76 16.54 -15.86 -10.20
N GLU A 77 15.24 -15.89 -10.51
CA GLU A 77 14.66 -16.87 -11.44
C GLU A 77 15.30 -16.81 -12.84
N ARG A 78 15.72 -15.62 -13.28
CA ARG A 78 16.34 -15.39 -14.59
C ARG A 78 17.87 -15.49 -14.58
N GLY A 79 18.48 -15.70 -13.41
CA GLY A 79 19.94 -15.71 -13.26
C GLY A 79 20.62 -14.39 -13.60
N VAL A 80 19.95 -13.25 -13.39
CA VAL A 80 20.49 -11.90 -13.68
C VAL A 80 20.65 -11.08 -12.41
N GLU A 81 21.51 -10.06 -12.45
CA GLU A 81 21.74 -9.16 -11.31
C GLU A 81 20.60 -8.15 -11.13
N SER A 82 20.06 -8.02 -9.91
CA SER A 82 18.91 -7.15 -9.63
C SER A 82 19.25 -5.67 -9.42
N ALA A 83 20.52 -5.32 -9.18
CA ALA A 83 20.94 -4.03 -8.63
C ALA A 83 20.38 -2.82 -9.39
N ARG A 84 20.35 -2.88 -10.73
CA ARG A 84 19.86 -1.78 -11.58
C ARG A 84 18.38 -1.44 -11.42
N TRP A 85 17.57 -2.33 -10.84
CA TRP A 85 16.14 -2.12 -10.62
C TRP A 85 15.79 -1.74 -9.18
N LEU A 86 16.73 -1.89 -8.26
CA LEU A 86 16.50 -1.56 -6.85
C LEU A 86 16.43 -0.05 -6.67
N ARG A 87 15.50 0.38 -5.84
CA ARG A 87 15.32 1.78 -5.44
C ARG A 87 15.72 1.95 -3.98
N ALA A 88 16.17 3.14 -3.62
CA ALA A 88 16.53 3.46 -2.24
C ALA A 88 15.28 3.37 -1.35
N THR A 89 15.47 2.82 -0.15
CA THR A 89 14.48 2.73 0.92
C THR A 89 15.10 3.35 2.17
N GLU A 90 14.28 3.96 3.01
CA GLU A 90 14.70 4.46 4.32
C GLU A 90 14.75 3.32 5.33
N GLY A 91 13.86 2.34 5.20
CA GLY A 91 13.78 1.17 6.06
C GLY A 91 14.28 -0.13 5.45
N CYS A 92 14.28 -1.16 6.30
CA CYS A 92 14.31 -2.57 5.92
C CYS A 92 13.11 -3.24 6.59
N ASP A 93 12.41 -4.08 5.85
CA ASP A 93 11.28 -4.87 6.36
C ASP A 93 11.46 -6.33 5.94
N LEU A 94 12.14 -7.07 6.82
CA LEU A 94 12.40 -8.51 6.64
C LEU A 94 11.11 -9.33 6.55
N MET A 95 10.00 -8.84 7.10
CA MET A 95 8.72 -9.53 7.02
C MET A 95 8.13 -9.43 5.63
N ILE A 96 8.16 -8.24 5.01
CA ILE A 96 7.78 -8.07 3.60
C ILE A 96 8.67 -8.92 2.71
N GLU A 97 9.99 -8.88 2.91
CA GLU A 97 10.94 -9.66 2.10
C GLU A 97 10.65 -11.17 2.18
N ARG A 98 10.44 -11.70 3.39
CA ARG A 98 10.09 -13.12 3.60
C ARG A 98 8.75 -13.47 2.95
N GLN A 99 7.73 -12.65 3.12
CA GLN A 99 6.40 -12.90 2.53
C GLN A 99 6.44 -12.88 0.99
N VAL A 100 7.26 -12.01 0.40
CA VAL A 100 7.50 -12.01 -1.05
C VAL A 100 8.21 -13.29 -1.49
N GLU A 101 9.23 -13.75 -0.75
CA GLU A 101 9.87 -15.03 -1.03
C GLU A 101 8.89 -16.21 -0.95
N GLU A 102 8.06 -16.26 0.10
CA GLU A 102 6.99 -17.26 0.25
C GLU A 102 5.97 -17.21 -0.91
N ALA A 103 5.58 -16.01 -1.36
CA ALA A 103 4.67 -15.83 -2.50
C ALA A 103 5.25 -16.43 -3.79
N PHE A 104 6.55 -16.24 -4.04
CA PHE A 104 7.23 -16.74 -5.24
C PHE A 104 7.52 -18.25 -5.21
N GLN A 105 7.26 -18.95 -4.10
CA GLN A 105 7.26 -20.42 -4.09
C GLN A 105 6.04 -21.01 -4.81
N GLN A 106 5.03 -20.19 -5.12
CA GLN A 106 3.87 -20.62 -5.87
C GLN A 106 4.15 -20.69 -7.37
N THR A 107 3.53 -21.65 -8.06
CA THR A 107 3.69 -21.82 -9.51
C THR A 107 2.64 -21.09 -10.34
N ASP A 108 1.51 -20.71 -9.73
CA ASP A 108 0.42 -19.98 -10.39
C ASP A 108 0.65 -18.46 -10.27
N PRO A 109 0.87 -17.74 -11.39
CA PRO A 109 1.07 -16.30 -11.38
C PRO A 109 -0.09 -15.53 -10.73
N LEU A 110 -1.33 -15.99 -10.88
CA LEU A 110 -2.48 -15.33 -10.26
C LEU A 110 -2.41 -15.42 -8.73
N ARG A 111 -1.92 -16.53 -8.19
CA ARG A 111 -1.77 -16.67 -6.74
C ARG A 111 -0.58 -15.89 -6.20
N ILE A 112 0.48 -15.73 -6.98
CA ILE A 112 1.59 -14.83 -6.64
C ILE A 112 1.04 -13.40 -6.48
N GLU A 113 0.33 -12.88 -7.48
CA GLU A 113 -0.20 -11.51 -7.42
C GLU A 113 -1.19 -11.32 -6.26
N ARG A 114 -2.09 -12.27 -6.01
CA ARG A 114 -2.97 -12.23 -4.82
C ARG A 114 -2.21 -12.21 -3.50
N ALA A 115 -1.13 -12.98 -3.39
CA ALA A 115 -0.29 -12.96 -2.20
C ALA A 115 0.40 -11.61 -2.03
N LEU A 116 0.87 -10.98 -3.11
CA LEU A 116 1.44 -9.63 -3.07
C LEU A 116 0.40 -8.58 -2.63
N ASP A 117 -0.84 -8.68 -3.10
CA ASP A 117 -1.92 -7.79 -2.68
C ASP A 117 -2.31 -7.99 -1.21
N ALA A 118 -2.28 -9.22 -0.71
CA ALA A 118 -2.46 -9.50 0.71
C ALA A 118 -1.36 -8.86 1.59
N ILE A 119 -0.10 -8.84 1.10
CA ILE A 119 1.00 -8.13 1.79
C ILE A 119 0.71 -6.63 1.84
N ARG A 120 0.27 -6.02 0.72
CA ARG A 120 -0.09 -4.59 0.69
C ARG A 120 -1.23 -4.26 1.64
N TRP A 121 -2.24 -5.13 1.71
CA TRP A 121 -3.35 -4.97 2.63
C TRP A 121 -2.89 -4.99 4.09
N ARG A 122 -2.07 -5.98 4.46
CA ARG A 122 -1.45 -6.06 5.80
C ARG A 122 -0.66 -4.80 6.15
N VAL A 123 0.13 -4.28 5.21
CA VAL A 123 0.91 -3.05 5.40
C VAL A 123 -0.01 -1.86 5.63
N ALA A 124 -1.13 -1.76 4.91
CA ALA A 124 -2.11 -0.71 5.13
C ALA A 124 -2.72 -0.78 6.53
N GLU A 125 -3.07 -1.98 7.01
CA GLU A 125 -3.58 -2.20 8.36
C GLU A 125 -2.53 -1.85 9.44
N GLU A 126 -1.27 -2.26 9.25
CA GLU A 126 -0.17 -1.94 10.15
C GLU A 126 0.04 -0.41 10.27
N LEU A 127 0.03 0.30 9.14
CA LEU A 127 0.23 1.76 9.10
C LEU A 127 -0.99 2.55 9.58
N ALA A 128 -2.21 2.02 9.44
CA ALA A 128 -3.41 2.65 9.96
C ALA A 128 -3.40 2.72 11.50
N GLY A 129 -2.72 1.78 12.16
CA GLY A 129 -2.57 1.76 13.61
C GLY A 129 -3.84 1.29 14.32
N VAL A 130 -4.22 2.00 15.40
CA VAL A 130 -5.40 1.64 16.21
C VAL A 130 -6.66 2.09 15.48
N ASP A 131 -7.62 1.19 15.33
CA ASP A 131 -8.93 1.51 14.77
C ASP A 131 -9.63 2.56 15.66
N PRO A 132 -9.88 3.78 15.15
CA PRO A 132 -10.53 4.83 15.91
C PRO A 132 -12.02 4.57 16.17
N LEU A 133 -12.61 3.56 15.52
CA LEU A 133 -14.00 3.14 15.69
C LEU A 133 -14.15 1.93 16.64
N ALA A 134 -13.05 1.31 17.05
CA ALA A 134 -13.08 0.20 18.00
C ALA A 134 -13.42 0.75 19.41
N VAL A 135 -14.67 0.58 19.83
CA VAL A 135 -15.17 0.82 21.20
C VAL A 135 -14.98 -0.42 22.06
#